data_AF-A0A928CWI1-F1
#
_entry.id   AF-A0A928CWI1-F1
#
_cell.length_a   1.000
_cell.length_b   1.000
_cell.length_c   1.000
_cell.angle_alpha   90.00
_cell.angle_beta   90.00
_cell.angle_gamma   90.00
#
_symmetry.space_group_name_H-M   'P 1'
#
loop_
_entity.id
_entity.type
_entity.pdbx_description
1 polymer ?
#
loop_
_entity_poly.entity_id
_entity_poly.type
_entity_poly.pdbx_seq_one_letter_code
_entity_poly.pdbx_strand_id
1 'polypeptide(L)'
;MKFNGKKCLKITGIVVGVIIVLLIVLLLTLPFIIKNGIYHAGPLITGVPMEIKHVAFNPFEGTLTIKDFIVGNPQGYSSPYAVKLGHLHVDVGMKTLFSKKLLLERIEVRGVELNY
;
A
#
# COMPACT_ATOMS: atom_id res chain seq x y z
N MET A 1 6.69 14.60 -43.33
CA MET A 1 5.63 15.15 -42.46
C MET A 1 6.21 16.38 -41.72
N LYS A 2 5.92 17.61 -42.16
CA LYS A 2 6.45 18.83 -41.50
C LYS A 2 5.61 19.11 -40.24
N PHE A 3 6.11 18.74 -39.06
CA PHE A 3 5.45 19.06 -37.80
C PHE A 3 5.52 20.58 -37.55
N ASN A 4 4.35 21.21 -37.43
CA ASN A 4 4.26 22.61 -37.06
C ASN A 4 4.62 22.75 -35.56
N GLY A 5 5.77 23.35 -35.25
CA GLY A 5 6.34 23.38 -33.89
C GLY A 5 5.38 23.89 -32.81
N LYS A 6 4.49 24.84 -33.16
CA LYS A 6 3.45 25.36 -32.25
C LYS A 6 2.37 24.34 -31.91
N LYS A 7 2.03 23.42 -32.83
CA LYS A 7 1.07 22.33 -32.59
C LYS A 7 1.70 21.20 -31.79
N CYS A 8 2.98 20.89 -32.05
CA CYS A 8 3.72 19.89 -31.28
C CYS A 8 3.86 20.29 -29.81
N LEU A 9 4.20 21.55 -29.52
CA LEU A 9 4.33 22.04 -28.14
C LEU A 9 3.00 21.98 -27.35
N LYS A 10 1.87 22.29 -28.01
CA LYS A 10 0.54 22.18 -27.40
C LYS A 10 0.19 20.73 -27.06
N ILE A 11 0.44 19.79 -27.97
CA ILE A 11 0.17 18.37 -27.74
C ILE A 11 1.06 17.83 -26.62
N THR A 12 2.36 18.15 -26.62
CA THR A 12 3.27 17.77 -25.54
C THR A 12 2.81 18.32 -24.19
N GLY A 13 2.38 19.58 -24.13
CA GLY A 13 1.85 20.18 -22.91
C GLY A 13 0.62 19.47 -22.37
N ILE A 14 -0.32 19.09 -23.25
CA ILE A 14 -1.53 18.33 -22.86
C ILE A 14 -1.13 16.94 -22.33
N VAL A 15 -0.26 16.22 -23.04
CA VAL A 15 0.18 14.88 -22.64
C VAL A 15 0.86 14.91 -21.27
N VAL A 16 1.76 15.86 -21.04
CA VAL A 16 2.42 16.03 -19.72
C VAL A 16 1.39 16.37 -18.65
N GLY A 17 0.45 17.26 -18.94
CA GLY A 17 -0.65 17.59 -18.02
C GLY A 17 -1.47 16.37 -17.62
N VAL A 18 -1.85 15.52 -18.58
CA VAL A 18 -2.60 14.28 -18.31
C VAL A 18 -1.78 13.32 -17.45
N ILE A 19 -0.49 13.14 -17.74
CA ILE A 19 0.39 12.26 -16.95
C ILE A 19 0.47 12.74 -15.50
N ILE A 20 0.64 14.05 -15.27
CA ILE A 20 0.70 14.62 -13.92
C ILE A 20 -0.62 14.36 -13.17
N VAL A 21 -1.76 14.60 -13.81
CA VAL A 21 -3.08 14.32 -13.21
C VAL A 21 -3.22 12.84 -12.85
N LEU A 22 -2.83 11.92 -13.74
CA LEU A 22 -2.87 10.49 -13.48
C LEU A 22 -1.96 10.09 -12.31
N LEU A 23 -0.76 10.64 -12.22
CA LEU A 23 0.15 10.39 -11.11
C LEU A 23 -0.44 10.89 -9.78
N ILE A 24 -1.04 12.08 -9.75
CA ILE A 24 -1.69 12.59 -8.54
C ILE A 24 -2.82 11.68 -8.09
N VAL A 25 -3.70 11.26 -9.01
CA VAL A 25 -4.81 10.35 -8.70
C VAL A 25 -4.29 9.01 -8.18
N LEU A 26 -3.23 8.47 -8.79
CA LEU A 26 -2.60 7.23 -8.31
C LEU A 26 -2.05 7.39 -6.89
N LEU A 27 -1.33 8.49 -6.62
CA LEU A 27 -0.74 8.75 -5.30
C LEU A 27 -1.82 8.86 -4.21
N LEU A 28 -2.94 9.51 -4.52
CA LEU A 28 -4.07 9.66 -3.59
C LEU A 28 -4.83 8.34 -3.35
N THR A 29 -4.81 7.42 -4.32
CA THR A 29 -5.54 6.14 -4.24
C THR A 29 -4.70 4.98 -3.68
N LEU A 30 -3.38 5.13 -3.57
CA LEU A 30 -2.47 4.11 -3.03
C LEU A 30 -2.91 3.52 -1.68
N PRO A 31 -3.29 4.31 -0.64
CA PRO A 31 -3.73 3.75 0.63
C PRO A 31 -4.95 2.85 0.51
N PHE A 32 -5.88 3.21 -0.39
CA PHE A 32 -7.07 2.41 -0.68
C PHE A 32 -6.71 1.09 -1.39
N ILE A 33 -5.80 1.15 -2.36
CA ILE A 33 -5.28 -0.04 -3.06
C ILE A 33 -4.63 -1.01 -2.08
N ILE A 34 -3.79 -0.51 -1.17
CA ILE A 34 -3.11 -1.34 -0.16
C ILE A 34 -4.14 -1.97 0.79
N LYS A 35 -5.09 -1.18 1.29
CA LYS A 35 -6.16 -1.68 2.18
C LYS A 35 -6.99 -2.78 1.51
N ASN A 36 -7.44 -2.56 0.28
CA ASN A 36 -8.21 -3.56 -0.47
C ASN A 36 -7.38 -4.80 -0.81
N GLY A 37 -6.10 -4.62 -1.15
CA GLY A 37 -5.18 -5.72 -1.37
C GLY A 37 -5.09 -6.63 -0.15
N ILE A 38 -4.95 -6.07 1.05
CA ILE A 38 -4.89 -6.86 2.28
C ILE A 38 -6.25 -7.49 2.61
N TYR A 39 -7.35 -6.74 2.46
CA TYR A 39 -8.69 -7.25 2.73
C TYR A 39 -9.11 -8.42 1.82
N HIS A 40 -8.74 -8.38 0.54
CA HIS A 40 -9.12 -9.42 -0.42
C HIS A 40 -8.06 -10.50 -0.60
N ALA A 41 -6.78 -10.14 -0.71
CA ALA A 41 -5.71 -11.12 -0.95
C ALA A 41 -5.21 -11.76 0.34
N GLY A 42 -5.23 -11.05 1.47
CA GLY A 42 -4.82 -11.57 2.78
C GLY A 42 -5.53 -12.88 3.12
N PRO A 43 -6.87 -12.91 3.15
CA PRO A 43 -7.63 -14.13 3.46
C PRO A 43 -7.40 -15.29 2.49
N LEU A 44 -7.09 -15.02 1.22
CA LEU A 44 -6.76 -16.07 0.25
C LEU A 44 -5.44 -16.77 0.58
N ILE A 45 -4.51 -16.06 1.23
CA ILE A 45 -3.19 -16.59 1.62
C ILE A 45 -3.25 -17.20 3.02
N THR A 46 -3.93 -16.55 3.95
CA THR A 46 -3.93 -16.95 5.37
C THR A 46 -5.11 -17.82 5.78
N GLY A 47 -6.14 -17.92 4.95
CA GLY A 47 -7.36 -18.71 5.23
C GLY A 47 -8.27 -18.09 6.30
N VAL A 48 -7.98 -16.87 6.76
CA VAL A 48 -8.72 -16.17 7.82
C VAL A 48 -8.97 -14.71 7.43
N PRO A 49 -10.07 -14.09 7.89
CA PRO A 49 -10.36 -12.70 7.57
C PRO A 49 -9.27 -11.77 8.11
N MET A 50 -8.97 -10.71 7.37
CA MET A 50 -8.01 -9.68 7.76
C MET A 50 -8.67 -8.31 7.62
N GLU A 51 -8.46 -7.44 8.61
CA GLU A 51 -9.02 -6.10 8.63
C GLU A 51 -7.96 -5.06 8.98
N ILE A 52 -8.00 -3.91 8.31
CA ILE A 52 -7.18 -2.75 8.63
C ILE A 52 -8.08 -1.52 8.71
N LYS A 53 -7.96 -0.76 9.81
CA LYS A 53 -8.67 0.53 9.90
C LYS A 53 -7.97 1.61 9.12
N HIS A 54 -6.66 1.78 9.31
CA HIS A 54 -5.92 2.89 8.75
C HIS A 54 -4.63 2.45 8.05
N VAL A 55 -4.42 2.98 6.84
CA VAL A 55 -3.19 2.81 6.06
C VAL A 55 -2.72 4.21 5.65
N ALA A 56 -1.44 4.49 5.86
CA ALA A 56 -0.76 5.63 5.31
C ALA A 56 0.50 5.14 4.58
N PHE A 57 0.71 5.61 3.37
CA PHE A 57 1.90 5.30 2.59
C PHE A 57 2.50 6.59 2.05
N ASN A 58 3.78 6.82 2.32
CA ASN A 58 4.55 7.89 1.73
C ASN A 58 5.48 7.32 0.66
N PRO A 59 5.13 7.43 -0.64
CA PRO A 59 5.96 6.90 -1.73
C PRO A 59 7.28 7.64 -1.93
N PHE A 60 7.42 8.88 -1.43
CA PHE A 60 8.66 9.64 -1.56
C PHE A 60 9.72 9.18 -0.56
N GLU A 61 9.30 8.90 0.68
CA GLU A 61 10.18 8.38 1.74
C GLU A 61 10.22 6.85 1.76
N GLY A 62 9.24 6.21 1.13
CA GLY A 62 9.12 4.76 1.14
C GLY A 62 8.56 4.16 2.42
N THR A 63 7.82 4.95 3.18
CA THR A 63 7.32 4.54 4.49
C THR A 63 5.87 4.09 4.41
N LEU A 64 5.58 2.92 4.96
CA LEU A 64 4.25 2.35 5.08
C LEU A 64 3.88 2.26 6.56
N THR A 65 2.78 2.87 6.96
CA THR A 65 2.24 2.80 8.32
C THR A 65 0.82 2.22 8.27
N ILE A 66 0.62 1.15 9.03
CA ILE A 66 -0.67 0.48 9.22
C ILE A 66 -1.04 0.59 10.70
N LYS A 67 -2.27 0.99 11.00
CA LYS A 67 -2.81 1.04 12.36
C LYS A 67 -4.07 0.20 12.47
N ASP A 68 -4.22 -0.42 13.64
CA ASP A 68 -5.31 -1.34 13.97
C ASP A 68 -5.45 -2.44 12.90
N PHE A 69 -4.39 -3.22 12.70
CA PHE A 69 -4.43 -4.42 11.87
C PHE A 69 -4.92 -5.61 12.68
N ILE A 70 -5.91 -6.32 12.17
CA ILE A 70 -6.54 -7.46 12.83
C ILE A 70 -6.50 -8.64 11.88
N VAL A 71 -6.03 -9.77 12.39
CA VAL A 71 -6.11 -11.08 11.75
C VAL A 71 -7.09 -11.91 12.54
N GLY A 72 -8.16 -12.35 11.87
CA GLY A 72 -9.20 -13.18 12.45
C GLY A 72 -8.70 -14.57 12.82
N ASN A 73 -9.49 -15.25 13.63
CA ASN A 73 -9.24 -16.64 13.97
C ASN A 73 -9.90 -17.60 12.98
N PRO A 74 -9.30 -18.79 12.73
CA PRO A 74 -9.98 -19.86 12.02
C PRO A 74 -11.22 -20.36 12.78
N GLN A 75 -12.08 -21.10 12.09
CA GLN A 75 -13.26 -21.70 12.72
C GLN A 75 -12.84 -22.67 13.85
N GLY A 76 -13.49 -22.58 15.01
CA GLY A 76 -13.24 -23.43 16.18
C GLY A 76 -12.45 -22.78 17.32
N TYR A 77 -11.97 -21.54 17.12
CA TYR A 77 -11.29 -20.74 18.15
C TYR A 77 -12.29 -19.88 18.92
N SER A 78 -11.99 -19.54 20.19
CA SER A 78 -12.93 -18.84 21.09
C SER A 78 -12.83 -17.32 20.96
N SER A 79 -11.64 -16.80 20.69
CA SER A 79 -11.42 -15.37 20.44
C SER A 79 -11.84 -14.93 19.03
N PRO A 80 -12.40 -13.72 18.84
CA PRO A 80 -12.73 -13.18 17.52
C PRO A 80 -11.51 -12.87 16.63
N TYR A 81 -10.31 -12.73 17.20
CA TYR A 81 -9.08 -12.47 16.46
C TYR A 81 -7.89 -13.29 16.98
N ALA A 82 -7.01 -13.67 16.07
CA ALA A 82 -5.76 -14.38 16.34
C ALA A 82 -4.64 -13.40 16.72
N VAL A 83 -4.50 -12.35 15.91
CA VAL A 83 -3.45 -11.34 16.04
C VAL A 83 -4.06 -9.97 15.86
N LYS A 84 -3.73 -9.05 16.76
CA LYS A 84 -4.06 -7.63 16.61
C LYS A 84 -2.80 -6.80 16.80
N LEU A 85 -2.53 -5.92 15.85
CA LEU A 85 -1.39 -4.99 15.87
C LEU A 85 -1.93 -3.57 15.95
N GLY A 86 -1.60 -2.85 17.02
CA GLY A 86 -1.94 -1.43 17.14
C GLY A 86 -1.21 -0.57 16.11
N HIS A 87 0.08 -0.86 15.86
CA HIS A 87 0.90 -0.10 14.93
C HIS A 87 1.94 -0.98 14.23
N LEU A 88 1.98 -0.91 12.91
CA LEU A 88 2.98 -1.51 12.05
C LEU A 88 3.58 -0.41 11.18
N HIS A 89 4.89 -0.26 11.21
CA HIS A 89 5.63 0.71 10.40
C HIS A 89 6.76 0.00 9.66
N VAL A 90 6.85 0.27 8.36
CA VAL A 90 7.80 -0.38 7.47
C VAL A 90 8.46 0.67 6.59
N ASP A 91 9.79 0.71 6.63
CA ASP A 91 10.60 1.53 5.72
C ASP A 91 11.07 0.64 4.58
N VAL A 92 10.64 0.97 3.37
CA VAL A 92 10.96 0.22 2.15
C VAL A 92 12.04 0.98 1.38
N GLY A 93 13.13 0.29 1.03
CA GLY A 93 14.16 0.87 0.19
C GLY A 93 13.62 1.10 -1.23
N MET A 94 13.15 2.30 -1.54
CA MET A 94 12.44 2.62 -2.80
C MET A 94 13.23 2.25 -4.07
N LYS A 95 14.57 2.32 -4.02
CA LYS A 95 15.45 1.90 -5.13
C LYS A 95 15.35 0.41 -5.46
N THR A 96 14.92 -0.40 -4.50
CA THR A 96 14.86 -1.86 -4.60
C THR A 96 13.46 -2.39 -4.93
N LEU A 97 12.43 -1.54 -4.92
CA LEU A 97 11.03 -1.89 -5.18
C LEU A 97 10.84 -2.72 -6.44
N PHE A 98 11.48 -2.32 -7.53
CA PHE A 98 11.37 -2.98 -8.85
C PHE A 98 12.53 -3.95 -9.12
N SER A 99 13.39 -4.16 -8.13
CA SER A 99 14.52 -5.07 -8.25
C SER A 99 14.12 -6.49 -7.86
N LYS A 100 14.97 -7.47 -8.18
CA LYS A 100 14.74 -8.88 -7.81
C LYS A 100 14.66 -9.09 -6.29
N LYS A 101 15.23 -8.19 -5.47
CA LYS A 101 15.25 -8.29 -4.00
C LYS A 101 14.74 -7.00 -3.39
N LEU A 102 13.59 -7.07 -2.73
CA LEU A 102 13.06 -5.95 -1.96
C LEU A 102 13.86 -5.80 -0.66
N LEU A 103 14.38 -4.61 -0.39
CA LEU A 103 15.01 -4.25 0.87
C LEU A 103 13.99 -3.55 1.77
N LEU A 104 13.79 -4.12 2.96
CA LEU A 104 13.07 -3.48 4.05
C LEU A 104 14.12 -2.96 5.03
N GLU A 105 14.24 -1.64 5.12
CA GLU A 105 15.26 -0.97 5.94
C GLU A 105 14.87 -1.00 7.42
N ARG A 106 13.57 -0.96 7.70
CA ARG A 106 13.02 -1.04 9.05
C ARG A 106 11.67 -1.74 9.04
N ILE A 107 11.43 -2.55 10.06
CA ILE A 107 10.11 -3.05 10.41
C ILE A 107 9.93 -2.83 11.90
N GLU A 108 8.89 -2.10 12.25
CA GLU A 108 8.53 -1.81 13.63
C GLU A 108 7.08 -2.23 13.89
N VAL A 109 6.89 -3.03 14.94
CA VAL A 109 5.59 -3.51 15.36
C VAL A 109 5.38 -3.14 16.82
N ARG A 110 4.26 -2.49 17.12
CA ARG A 110 3.88 -2.10 18.50
C ARG A 110 2.43 -2.47 18.79
N GLY A 111 2.15 -2.72 20.07
CA GLY A 111 0.81 -3.08 20.55
C GLY A 111 0.34 -4.41 19.97
N VAL A 112 1.17 -5.45 20.08
CA VAL A 112 0.85 -6.80 19.63
C VAL A 112 0.01 -7.49 20.69
N GLU A 113 -1.18 -7.94 20.29
CA GLU A 113 -2.08 -8.77 21.08
C GLU A 113 -2.26 -10.10 20.34
N LEU A 114 -2.07 -11.22 21.05
CA LEU A 114 -2.19 -12.57 20.51
C LEU A 114 -3.23 -13.34 21.32
N ASN A 115 -4.21 -13.94 20.66
CA ASN A 115 -5.29 -14.69 21.29
C ASN A 115 -5.59 -15.98 20.52
N TYR A 116 -6.26 -16.92 21.19
CA TYR A 116 -6.71 -18.21 20.66
C TYR A 116 -8.20 -18.45 20.97
#